data_AF-A0AAD4KT92-F1
#
_entry.id   AF-A0AAD4KT92-F1
#
_cell.length_a   1.000
_cell.length_b   1.000
_cell.length_c   1.000
_cell.angle_alpha   90.00
_cell.angle_beta   90.00
_cell.angle_gamma   90.00
#
_symmetry.space_group_name_H-M   'P 1'
#
loop_
_entity.id
_entity.type
_entity.pdbx_description
1 polymer ?
#
loop_
_entity_poly.entity_id
_entity_poly.type
_entity_poly.pdbx_seq_one_letter_code
_entity_poly.pdbx_strand_id
1 'polypeptide(L)'
;MAYIPPKDISFRLRNCSSNYVLYSRDKNDPTFYHYGGDIADDQFWYLIPGTGDHADTYMFKSKATKKVIYSRKSNDPKVFHVDGDGKYNDNYFTLEAGSGEHKSHFRLLNAASDTVIFSRTTADPYLGNVASSYQKSDDQYWKYEFEDMVIDRISYKIDSGQIVSQTPETIGSNTLVNNSDSEQHDNWHFEKTFSTTHTWEFTSGFSIKLGETADFGVPGVAEDKVSVEATETVQYKTGSSTTSTTTQWKDVPVTAKAHSKVTATTTITRSNLAVPYTIYLKSKATGAEVTSSGIYKGVAFWDTRTQIDSEII
;
A
#
# COMPACT_ATOMS: atom_id res chain seq x y z
N MET A 1 -4.49 7.01 -14.31
CA MET A 1 -5.92 7.21 -14.01
C MET A 1 -6.07 7.32 -12.50
N ALA A 2 -6.86 8.27 -11.99
CA ALA A 2 -7.12 8.36 -10.56
C ALA A 2 -7.97 7.17 -10.12
N TYR A 3 -7.69 6.61 -8.94
CA TYR A 3 -8.50 5.53 -8.36
C TYR A 3 -9.93 6.04 -8.11
N ILE A 4 -10.94 5.30 -8.57
CA ILE A 4 -12.35 5.63 -8.37
C ILE A 4 -12.86 4.82 -7.18
N PRO A 5 -13.23 5.45 -6.06
CA PRO A 5 -13.75 4.72 -4.91
C PRO A 5 -15.11 4.08 -5.20
N PRO A 6 -15.40 2.90 -4.62
CA PRO A 6 -16.74 2.35 -4.61
C PRO A 6 -17.72 3.29 -3.92
N LYS A 7 -18.99 3.23 -4.33
CA LYS A 7 -20.08 4.07 -3.82
C LYS A 7 -20.30 4.00 -2.30
N ASP A 8 -19.85 2.92 -1.66
CA ASP A 8 -20.07 2.65 -0.23
C ASP A 8 -18.89 3.08 0.66
N ILE A 9 -17.82 3.62 0.05
CA ILE A 9 -16.66 4.17 0.75
C ILE A 9 -16.76 5.69 0.74
N SER A 10 -16.83 6.27 1.94
CA SER A 10 -16.87 7.72 2.07
C SER A 10 -15.46 8.34 2.13
N PHE A 11 -15.34 9.60 1.72
CA PHE A 11 -14.08 10.35 1.74
C PHE A 11 -14.34 11.84 1.94
N ARG A 12 -13.30 12.55 2.40
CA ARG A 12 -13.22 14.01 2.36
C ARG A 12 -12.51 14.42 1.08
N LEU A 13 -12.94 15.56 0.51
CA LEU A 13 -12.28 16.17 -0.64
C LEU A 13 -11.28 17.21 -0.14
N ARG A 14 -10.00 16.85 -0.04
CA ARG A 14 -8.95 17.77 0.40
C ARG A 14 -8.32 18.49 -0.78
N ASN A 15 -8.25 19.81 -0.70
CA ASN A 15 -7.62 20.64 -1.71
C ASN A 15 -6.10 20.73 -1.51
N CYS A 16 -5.33 20.83 -2.61
CA CYS A 16 -3.87 20.89 -2.61
C CYS A 16 -3.31 22.22 -2.06
N SER A 17 -3.88 23.36 -2.47
CA SER A 17 -3.39 24.68 -2.04
C SER A 17 -3.82 25.05 -0.62
N SER A 18 -5.13 24.99 -0.35
CA SER A 18 -5.67 25.42 0.94
C SER A 18 -5.46 24.39 2.06
N ASN A 19 -5.21 23.12 1.72
CA ASN A 19 -5.29 21.99 2.65
C ASN A 19 -6.66 21.84 3.36
N TYR A 20 -7.70 22.55 2.91
CA TYR A 20 -9.04 22.48 3.49
C TYR A 20 -9.85 21.38 2.80
N VAL A 21 -10.91 20.92 3.48
CA VAL A 21 -11.87 19.94 2.95
C VAL A 21 -13.23 20.56 2.70
N LEU A 22 -13.97 20.08 1.69
CA LEU A 22 -15.36 20.48 1.48
C LEU A 22 -16.29 19.87 2.54
N TYR A 23 -17.27 20.66 2.99
CA TYR A 23 -18.34 20.21 3.86
C TYR A 23 -19.73 20.61 3.36
N SER A 24 -20.74 19.91 3.86
CA SER A 24 -22.15 20.12 3.55
C SER A 24 -23.03 19.77 4.76
N ARG A 25 -23.82 20.73 5.24
CA ARG A 25 -24.69 20.63 6.42
C ARG A 25 -26.03 21.35 6.21
N ASP A 26 -27.06 21.00 6.99
CA ASP A 26 -28.40 21.58 6.83
C ASP A 26 -28.67 22.82 7.70
N LYS A 27 -27.77 23.13 8.64
CA LYS A 27 -27.92 24.24 9.58
C LYS A 27 -26.61 25.00 9.73
N ASN A 28 -26.71 26.24 10.17
CA ASN A 28 -25.61 27.18 10.41
C ASN A 28 -24.89 27.59 9.12
N ASP A 29 -25.12 28.83 8.70
CA ASP A 29 -24.45 29.36 7.52
C ASP A 29 -22.94 29.57 7.76
N PRO A 30 -22.10 29.33 6.73
CA PRO A 30 -22.49 28.76 5.44
C PRO A 30 -22.79 27.24 5.56
N THR A 31 -23.77 26.77 4.80
CA THR A 31 -24.22 25.36 4.79
C THR A 31 -23.40 24.47 3.84
N PHE A 32 -22.67 25.08 2.91
CA PHE A 32 -21.68 24.42 2.06
C PHE A 32 -20.47 25.34 1.92
N TYR A 33 -19.29 24.84 2.28
CA TYR A 33 -18.06 25.59 2.15
C TYR A 33 -16.83 24.65 2.26
N HIS A 34 -15.64 25.23 2.44
CA HIS A 34 -14.45 24.51 2.84
C HIS A 34 -14.08 24.76 4.31
N TYR A 35 -13.35 23.84 4.93
CA TYR A 35 -12.95 23.95 6.33
C TYR A 35 -11.59 23.32 6.58
N GLY A 36 -10.78 23.97 7.42
CA GLY A 36 -9.41 23.56 7.74
C GLY A 36 -9.20 23.07 9.17
N GLY A 37 -10.26 22.92 9.96
CA GLY A 37 -10.18 22.44 11.34
C GLY A 37 -10.35 20.93 11.45
N ASP A 38 -10.90 20.49 12.58
CA ASP A 38 -11.05 19.09 12.93
C ASP A 38 -12.00 18.33 11.99
N ILE A 39 -11.86 17.00 12.00
CA ILE A 39 -12.70 16.10 11.22
C ILE A 39 -14.13 16.14 11.76
N ALA A 40 -15.10 16.30 10.86
CA ALA A 40 -16.53 16.30 11.17
C ALA A 40 -17.33 15.50 10.14
N ASP A 41 -18.49 14.98 10.56
CA ASP A 41 -19.34 14.12 9.73
C ASP A 41 -19.86 14.81 8.45
N ASP A 42 -20.00 16.14 8.49
CA ASP A 42 -20.45 16.96 7.36
C ASP A 42 -19.41 17.10 6.23
N GLN A 43 -18.18 16.62 6.45
CA GLN A 43 -17.08 16.68 5.47
C GLN A 43 -17.03 15.46 4.54
N PHE A 44 -17.83 14.43 4.78
CA PHE A 44 -17.76 13.17 4.05
C PHE A 44 -18.71 13.12 2.85
N TRP A 45 -18.21 12.52 1.77
CA TRP A 45 -18.86 12.41 0.48
C TRP A 45 -18.79 10.98 -0.02
N TYR A 46 -19.81 10.57 -0.78
CA TYR A 46 -19.79 9.39 -1.62
C TYR A 46 -19.64 9.81 -3.09
N LEU A 47 -18.90 9.04 -3.86
CA LEU A 47 -18.81 9.21 -5.31
C LEU A 47 -19.88 8.34 -5.97
N ILE A 48 -20.82 8.97 -6.67
CA ILE A 48 -21.89 8.28 -7.37
C ILE A 48 -21.63 8.35 -8.88
N PRO A 49 -21.40 7.22 -9.57
CA PRO A 49 -21.19 7.24 -11.02
C PRO A 49 -22.46 7.68 -11.75
N GLY A 50 -22.30 8.54 -12.75
CA GLY A 50 -23.35 8.91 -13.68
C GLY A 50 -23.77 7.72 -14.55
N THR A 51 -24.96 7.83 -15.12
CA THR A 51 -25.55 6.81 -16.01
C THR A 51 -26.07 7.47 -17.28
N GLY A 52 -26.29 6.69 -18.35
CA GLY A 52 -26.78 7.22 -19.62
C GLY A 52 -25.83 8.26 -20.21
N ASP A 53 -26.36 9.45 -20.52
CA ASP A 53 -25.60 10.59 -21.09
C ASP A 53 -24.53 11.16 -20.14
N HIS A 54 -24.54 10.73 -18.87
CA HIS A 54 -23.55 11.07 -17.87
C HIS A 54 -22.58 9.91 -17.55
N ALA A 55 -22.52 8.89 -18.41
CA ALA A 55 -21.47 7.87 -18.33
C ALA A 55 -20.09 8.56 -18.25
N ASP A 56 -19.18 8.00 -17.45
CA ASP A 56 -17.83 8.53 -17.17
C ASP A 56 -17.75 9.85 -16.40
N THR A 57 -18.88 10.33 -15.86
CA THR A 57 -18.92 11.45 -14.92
C THR A 57 -19.40 11.01 -13.54
N TYR A 58 -19.25 11.87 -12.53
CA TYR A 58 -19.53 11.52 -11.14
C TYR A 58 -20.23 12.64 -10.40
N MET A 59 -21.09 12.27 -9.47
CA MET A 59 -21.66 13.18 -8.48
C MET A 59 -20.99 12.97 -7.13
N PHE A 60 -20.82 14.06 -6.40
CA PHE A 60 -20.35 14.04 -5.02
C PHE A 60 -21.53 14.21 -4.09
N LYS A 61 -22.00 13.11 -3.49
CA LYS A 61 -23.17 13.10 -2.61
C LYS A 61 -22.75 13.18 -1.15
N SER A 62 -23.19 14.21 -0.45
CA SER A 62 -22.88 14.41 0.97
C SER A 62 -23.40 13.24 1.80
N LYS A 63 -22.56 12.71 2.68
CA LYS A 63 -22.96 11.69 3.67
C LYS A 63 -23.98 12.26 4.65
N ALA A 64 -23.81 13.52 5.07
CA ALA A 64 -24.65 14.19 6.06
C ALA A 64 -26.01 14.62 5.51
N THR A 65 -26.04 15.39 4.43
CA THR A 65 -27.28 16.01 3.92
C THR A 65 -27.94 15.26 2.77
N LYS A 66 -27.23 14.29 2.17
CA LYS A 66 -27.61 13.61 0.92
C LYS A 66 -27.71 14.54 -0.31
N LYS A 67 -27.38 15.81 -0.19
CA LYS A 67 -27.27 16.76 -1.31
C LYS A 67 -26.04 16.47 -2.16
N VAL A 68 -26.07 16.90 -3.41
CA VAL A 68 -24.95 16.79 -4.36
C VAL A 68 -24.30 18.14 -4.63
N ILE A 69 -22.99 18.15 -4.92
CA ILE A 69 -22.27 19.37 -5.32
C ILE A 69 -22.76 19.82 -6.71
N TYR A 70 -22.85 21.13 -6.93
CA TYR A 70 -22.96 21.70 -8.27
C TYR A 70 -21.88 22.74 -8.57
N SER A 71 -21.60 22.95 -9.86
CA SER A 71 -20.72 24.03 -10.34
C SER A 71 -21.27 24.65 -11.63
N ARG A 72 -21.55 25.96 -11.62
CA ARG A 72 -22.17 26.72 -12.73
C ARG A 72 -21.52 28.08 -12.97
N LYS A 73 -21.70 28.63 -14.20
CA LYS A 73 -21.16 29.95 -14.60
C LYS A 73 -22.00 31.13 -14.13
N SER A 74 -23.32 30.98 -14.18
CA SER A 74 -24.31 32.01 -13.84
C SER A 74 -24.98 31.72 -12.49
N ASN A 75 -25.52 32.77 -11.87
CA ASN A 75 -26.24 32.75 -10.58
C ASN A 75 -25.39 32.35 -9.38
N ASP A 76 -25.17 33.31 -8.48
CA ASP A 76 -24.53 33.03 -7.20
C ASP A 76 -25.46 32.23 -6.26
N PRO A 77 -24.90 31.35 -5.40
CA PRO A 77 -23.49 30.93 -5.41
C PRO A 77 -23.17 30.02 -6.61
N LYS A 78 -21.99 30.21 -7.20
CA LYS A 78 -21.51 29.44 -8.38
C LYS A 78 -21.15 27.99 -8.07
N VAL A 79 -20.77 27.70 -6.82
CA VAL A 79 -20.51 26.35 -6.30
C VAL A 79 -21.27 26.21 -4.99
N PHE A 80 -22.07 25.16 -4.86
CA PHE A 80 -22.84 24.88 -3.66
C PHE A 80 -23.30 23.41 -3.64
N HIS A 81 -24.18 23.05 -2.70
CA HIS A 81 -24.88 21.78 -2.71
C HIS A 81 -26.37 21.93 -3.09
N VAL A 82 -27.02 20.86 -3.58
CA VAL A 82 -28.45 20.88 -3.92
C VAL A 82 -29.07 19.50 -3.77
N ASP A 83 -30.38 19.45 -3.53
CA ASP A 83 -31.17 18.22 -3.58
C ASP A 83 -31.35 17.71 -5.02
N GLY A 84 -31.81 16.47 -5.15
CA GLY A 84 -32.27 15.91 -6.42
C GLY A 84 -31.31 14.96 -7.14
N ASP A 85 -30.29 14.42 -6.45
CA ASP A 85 -29.48 13.28 -6.91
C ASP A 85 -29.11 13.30 -8.41
N GLY A 86 -28.54 14.42 -8.89
CA GLY A 86 -28.14 14.53 -10.30
C GLY A 86 -29.22 15.01 -11.25
N LYS A 87 -30.26 15.66 -10.73
CA LYS A 87 -31.31 16.26 -11.57
C LYS A 87 -30.77 17.27 -12.60
N TYR A 88 -29.59 17.85 -12.36
CA TYR A 88 -29.06 18.93 -13.17
C TYR A 88 -27.67 18.59 -13.72
N ASN A 89 -27.40 19.00 -14.96
CA ASN A 89 -26.11 18.78 -15.62
C ASN A 89 -24.92 19.42 -14.87
N ASP A 90 -25.18 20.44 -14.05
CA ASP A 90 -24.17 21.08 -13.21
C ASP A 90 -23.79 20.24 -11.97
N ASN A 91 -24.41 19.07 -11.74
CA ASN A 91 -24.08 18.13 -10.67
C ASN A 91 -23.01 17.08 -11.04
N TYR A 92 -22.69 16.95 -12.33
CA TYR A 92 -21.83 15.89 -12.84
C TYR A 92 -20.41 16.40 -13.14
N PHE A 93 -19.41 15.69 -12.62
CA PHE A 93 -18.02 16.09 -12.72
C PHE A 93 -17.19 15.01 -13.41
N THR A 94 -16.35 15.45 -14.34
CA THR A 94 -15.22 14.69 -14.85
C THR A 94 -14.04 14.87 -13.90
N LEU A 95 -13.40 13.76 -13.53
CA LEU A 95 -12.21 13.77 -12.69
C LEU A 95 -10.96 13.84 -13.56
N GLU A 96 -10.45 15.04 -13.78
CA GLU A 96 -9.25 15.23 -14.58
C GLU A 96 -8.00 14.94 -13.75
N ALA A 97 -7.36 13.79 -13.99
CA ALA A 97 -6.15 13.41 -13.29
C ALA A 97 -5.02 14.46 -13.48
N GLY A 98 -4.36 14.82 -12.39
CA GLY A 98 -3.16 15.65 -12.43
C GLY A 98 -1.94 14.90 -12.97
N SER A 99 -0.89 15.66 -13.28
CA SER A 99 0.41 15.15 -13.74
C SER A 99 1.55 15.71 -12.89
N GLY A 100 2.74 15.12 -12.97
CA GLY A 100 3.91 15.58 -12.21
C GLY A 100 3.65 15.55 -10.70
N GLU A 101 3.80 16.70 -10.05
CA GLU A 101 3.57 16.86 -8.60
C GLU A 101 2.10 16.59 -8.20
N HIS A 102 1.17 16.73 -9.14
CA HIS A 102 -0.26 16.46 -8.92
C HIS A 102 -0.70 15.06 -9.34
N LYS A 103 0.21 14.10 -9.55
CA LYS A 103 -0.15 12.73 -9.99
C LYS A 103 -1.14 11.99 -9.08
N SER A 104 -1.22 12.40 -7.81
CA SER A 104 -2.16 11.87 -6.80
C SER A 104 -3.39 12.74 -6.58
N HIS A 105 -3.57 13.79 -7.39
CA HIS A 105 -4.67 14.74 -7.33
C HIS A 105 -5.46 14.74 -8.64
N PHE A 106 -6.63 15.39 -8.62
CA PHE A 106 -7.48 15.59 -9.78
C PHE A 106 -8.19 16.95 -9.71
N ARG A 107 -8.58 17.49 -10.86
CA ARG A 107 -9.49 18.64 -10.95
C ARG A 107 -10.93 18.15 -11.04
N LEU A 108 -11.85 18.93 -10.46
CA LEU A 108 -13.29 18.69 -10.54
C LEU A 108 -13.88 19.51 -11.70
N LEU A 109 -13.87 18.96 -12.92
CA LEU A 109 -14.40 19.62 -14.11
C LEU A 109 -15.91 19.35 -14.23
N ASN A 110 -16.74 20.38 -14.20
CA ASN A 110 -18.11 20.26 -14.71
C ASN A 110 -18.14 20.64 -16.19
N ALA A 111 -18.34 19.66 -17.07
CA ALA A 111 -18.29 19.88 -18.52
C ALA A 111 -19.47 20.73 -19.04
N ALA A 112 -20.65 20.62 -18.42
CA ALA A 112 -21.84 21.35 -18.86
C ALA A 112 -21.72 22.86 -18.66
N SER A 113 -21.10 23.29 -17.56
CA SER A 113 -20.79 24.69 -17.31
C SER A 113 -19.39 25.08 -17.77
N ASP A 114 -18.53 24.13 -18.14
CA ASP A 114 -17.12 24.35 -18.50
C ASP A 114 -16.39 25.12 -17.38
N THR A 115 -16.50 24.58 -16.16
CA THR A 115 -15.89 25.15 -14.96
C THR A 115 -15.16 24.11 -14.12
N VAL A 116 -14.17 24.56 -13.36
CA VAL A 116 -13.41 23.75 -12.40
C VAL A 116 -13.51 24.37 -11.01
N ILE A 117 -13.82 23.55 -10.01
CA ILE A 117 -13.90 23.99 -8.60
C ILE A 117 -12.50 24.24 -8.05
N PHE A 118 -12.30 25.37 -7.36
CA PHE A 118 -11.08 25.70 -6.65
C PHE A 118 -11.33 25.98 -5.16
N SER A 119 -10.29 25.85 -4.34
CA SER A 119 -10.29 26.18 -2.91
C SER A 119 -8.95 26.78 -2.48
N ARG A 120 -8.96 27.97 -1.88
CA ARG A 120 -7.76 28.75 -1.51
C ARG A 120 -8.01 29.59 -0.27
N THR A 121 -6.95 30.00 0.41
CA THR A 121 -7.05 30.86 1.62
C THR A 121 -6.44 32.25 1.41
N THR A 122 -5.95 32.54 0.21
CA THR A 122 -5.14 33.73 -0.10
C THR A 122 -5.93 34.87 -0.72
N ALA A 123 -7.07 34.60 -1.34
CA ALA A 123 -7.88 35.62 -1.99
C ALA A 123 -9.35 35.20 -2.11
N ASP A 124 -10.26 36.18 -1.93
CA ASP A 124 -11.68 36.01 -2.13
C ASP A 124 -12.05 35.90 -3.64
N PRO A 125 -13.08 35.10 -3.98
CA PRO A 125 -13.72 34.13 -3.10
C PRO A 125 -12.77 32.97 -2.78
N TYR A 126 -12.81 32.47 -1.55
CA TYR A 126 -11.95 31.36 -1.08
C TYR A 126 -12.38 29.99 -1.61
N LEU A 127 -13.67 29.80 -1.86
CA LEU A 127 -14.23 28.64 -2.54
C LEU A 127 -15.07 29.14 -3.72
N GLY A 128 -14.86 28.55 -4.89
CA GLY A 128 -15.60 28.92 -6.08
C GLY A 128 -15.23 28.05 -7.26
N ASN A 129 -15.50 28.57 -8.46
CA ASN A 129 -15.08 27.94 -9.70
C ASN A 129 -14.47 28.96 -10.67
N VAL A 130 -13.68 28.45 -11.60
CA VAL A 130 -13.10 29.19 -12.74
C VAL A 130 -13.42 28.47 -14.03
N ALA A 131 -13.30 29.13 -15.17
CA ALA A 131 -13.40 28.47 -16.47
C ALA A 131 -12.34 27.36 -16.59
N SER A 132 -12.66 26.24 -17.24
CA SER A 132 -11.72 25.10 -17.34
C SER A 132 -10.41 25.44 -18.07
N SER A 133 -10.49 26.44 -18.97
CA SER A 133 -9.40 27.02 -19.74
C SER A 133 -8.51 27.97 -18.96
N TYR A 134 -8.90 28.35 -17.75
CA TYR A 134 -8.06 29.16 -16.87
C TYR A 134 -6.76 28.39 -16.54
N GLN A 135 -5.67 29.14 -16.31
CA GLN A 135 -4.39 28.53 -15.98
C GLN A 135 -4.53 27.57 -14.80
N LYS A 136 -4.04 26.34 -14.95
CA LYS A 136 -4.10 25.33 -13.89
C LYS A 136 -3.21 25.79 -12.72
N SER A 137 -3.77 25.74 -11.53
CA SER A 137 -3.11 26.12 -10.27
C SER A 137 -3.47 25.13 -9.17
N ASP A 138 -2.64 25.06 -8.13
CA ASP A 138 -2.79 24.12 -6.99
C ASP A 138 -4.16 24.21 -6.32
N ASP A 139 -4.78 25.39 -6.30
CA ASP A 139 -6.11 25.59 -5.73
C ASP A 139 -7.21 24.87 -6.51
N GLN A 140 -6.97 24.40 -7.73
CA GLN A 140 -7.92 23.60 -8.52
C GLN A 140 -7.78 22.09 -8.31
N TYR A 141 -6.75 21.63 -7.58
CA TYR A 141 -6.44 20.21 -7.42
C TYR A 141 -6.94 19.67 -6.08
N TRP A 142 -7.57 18.52 -6.15
CA TRP A 142 -8.21 17.82 -5.03
C TRP A 142 -7.68 16.40 -4.93
N LYS A 143 -7.73 15.82 -3.73
CA LYS A 143 -7.47 14.41 -3.49
C LYS A 143 -8.53 13.82 -2.58
N TYR A 144 -8.68 12.51 -2.66
CA TYR A 144 -9.44 11.75 -1.69
C TYR A 144 -8.67 11.67 -0.38
N GLU A 145 -9.37 11.94 0.72
CA GLU A 145 -8.95 11.55 2.05
C GLU A 145 -10.03 10.61 2.60
N PHE A 146 -9.84 9.31 2.39
CA PHE A 146 -10.81 8.28 2.73
C PHE A 146 -11.14 8.26 4.23
N GLU A 147 -12.34 7.76 4.54
CA GLU A 147 -12.71 7.40 5.91
C GLU A 147 -11.76 6.36 6.51
N ASP A 148 -11.89 6.15 7.82
CA ASP A 148 -11.04 5.19 8.52
C ASP A 148 -11.24 3.78 7.97
N MET A 149 -10.15 3.25 7.41
CA MET A 149 -10.07 1.88 6.92
C MET A 149 -9.26 1.04 7.90
N VAL A 150 -9.52 -0.27 7.93
CA VAL A 150 -8.69 -1.24 8.63
C VAL A 150 -8.19 -2.27 7.61
N ILE A 151 -6.93 -2.66 7.73
CA ILE A 151 -6.40 -3.77 6.93
C ILE A 151 -6.93 -5.06 7.53
N ASP A 152 -7.65 -5.85 6.73
CA ASP A 152 -8.33 -7.08 7.15
C ASP A 152 -7.43 -8.31 6.95
N ARG A 153 -6.89 -8.45 5.74
CA ARG A 153 -6.05 -9.60 5.36
C ARG A 153 -5.16 -9.28 4.16
N ILE A 154 -4.12 -10.09 3.98
CA ILE A 154 -3.31 -10.15 2.77
C ILE A 154 -3.39 -11.54 2.16
N SER A 155 -3.50 -11.61 0.84
CA SER A 155 -3.45 -12.85 0.06
C SER A 155 -2.26 -12.81 -0.89
N TYR A 156 -1.30 -13.68 -0.68
CA TYR A 156 -0.16 -13.87 -1.58
C TYR A 156 -0.52 -14.83 -2.70
N LYS A 157 -0.17 -14.48 -3.94
CA LYS A 157 -0.35 -15.35 -5.12
C LYS A 157 0.89 -16.23 -5.28
N ILE A 158 1.01 -17.21 -4.40
CA ILE A 158 2.20 -18.08 -4.28
C ILE A 158 2.52 -18.80 -5.59
N ASP A 159 1.50 -19.27 -6.32
CA ASP A 159 1.67 -19.91 -7.64
C ASP A 159 2.27 -18.98 -8.70
N SER A 160 2.18 -17.67 -8.49
CA SER A 160 2.78 -16.63 -9.35
C SER A 160 4.03 -16.02 -8.71
N GLY A 161 4.48 -16.55 -7.57
CA GLY A 161 5.69 -16.12 -6.88
C GLY A 161 6.94 -16.59 -7.59
N GLN A 162 7.99 -15.79 -7.52
CA GLN A 162 9.26 -16.07 -8.17
C GLN A 162 10.41 -16.02 -7.17
N ILE A 163 11.31 -16.98 -7.28
CA ILE A 163 12.65 -16.90 -6.72
C ILE A 163 13.51 -16.16 -7.75
N VAL A 164 13.82 -14.90 -7.46
CA VAL A 164 14.54 -13.99 -8.38
C VAL A 164 16.01 -14.37 -8.48
N SER A 165 16.61 -14.81 -7.37
CA SER A 165 18.00 -15.26 -7.34
C SER A 165 18.25 -16.14 -6.13
N GLN A 166 19.22 -17.06 -6.23
CA GLN A 166 19.67 -17.93 -5.16
C GLN A 166 21.19 -17.89 -5.04
N THR A 167 21.69 -17.76 -3.82
CA THR A 167 23.14 -17.78 -3.54
C THR A 167 23.40 -18.56 -2.25
N PRO A 168 24.24 -19.60 -2.27
CA PRO A 168 24.70 -20.24 -1.05
C PRO A 168 25.51 -19.27 -0.19
N GLU A 169 25.30 -19.32 1.12
CA GLU A 169 26.09 -18.62 2.12
C GLU A 169 26.64 -19.61 3.14
N THR A 170 27.92 -19.45 3.49
CA THR A 170 28.53 -20.27 4.54
C THR A 170 28.11 -19.77 5.92
N ILE A 171 27.59 -20.70 6.74
CA ILE A 171 27.36 -20.51 8.18
C ILE A 171 28.70 -20.68 8.91
N GLY A 172 29.41 -21.78 8.63
CA GLY A 172 30.73 -22.05 9.21
C GLY A 172 31.44 -23.20 8.51
N SER A 173 32.75 -23.30 8.74
CA SER A 173 33.58 -24.40 8.28
C SER A 173 34.64 -24.70 9.34
N ASN A 174 34.92 -25.99 9.58
CA ASN A 174 35.97 -26.41 10.50
C ASN A 174 36.64 -27.70 10.01
N THR A 175 37.83 -27.98 10.52
CA THR A 175 38.67 -29.10 10.11
C THR A 175 39.25 -29.82 11.33
N LEU A 176 39.08 -31.15 11.37
CA LEU A 176 39.74 -32.05 12.32
C LEU A 176 40.86 -32.79 11.59
N VAL A 177 42.09 -32.67 12.10
CA VAL A 177 43.27 -33.38 11.58
C VAL A 177 43.69 -34.42 12.62
N ASN A 178 43.65 -35.70 12.26
CA ASN A 178 44.03 -36.79 13.13
C ASN A 178 45.32 -37.46 12.66
N ASN A 179 46.44 -37.09 13.29
CA ASN A 179 47.77 -37.69 13.06
C ASN A 179 48.09 -38.87 13.99
N SER A 180 47.09 -39.37 14.74
CA SER A 180 47.28 -40.49 15.66
C SER A 180 46.88 -41.82 15.02
N ASP A 181 47.29 -42.93 15.63
CA ASP A 181 46.92 -44.29 15.19
C ASP A 181 45.50 -44.71 15.64
N SER A 182 44.78 -43.82 16.34
CA SER A 182 43.44 -44.07 16.86
C SER A 182 42.43 -43.10 16.28
N GLU A 183 41.16 -43.49 16.20
CA GLU A 183 40.08 -42.61 15.73
C GLU A 183 39.86 -41.44 16.72
N GLN A 184 39.51 -40.26 16.18
CA GLN A 184 39.18 -39.07 16.96
C GLN A 184 37.79 -38.57 16.60
N HIS A 185 37.07 -38.08 17.61
CA HIS A 185 35.73 -37.53 17.47
C HIS A 185 35.70 -36.09 17.96
N ASP A 186 34.88 -35.27 17.32
CA ASP A 186 34.58 -33.91 17.75
C ASP A 186 33.11 -33.59 17.43
N ASN A 187 32.56 -32.54 18.03
CA ASN A 187 31.22 -32.04 17.74
C ASN A 187 31.26 -30.53 17.56
N TRP A 188 30.97 -30.07 16.36
CA TRP A 188 31.06 -28.66 16.01
C TRP A 188 29.71 -27.98 16.01
N HIS A 189 29.60 -26.87 16.73
CA HIS A 189 28.44 -25.99 16.71
C HIS A 189 28.68 -24.84 15.72
N PHE A 190 27.90 -24.78 14.64
CA PHE A 190 27.90 -23.65 13.71
C PHE A 190 26.65 -22.81 13.91
N GLU A 191 26.80 -21.50 14.09
CA GLU A 191 25.70 -20.56 14.26
C GLU A 191 25.98 -19.29 13.45
N LYS A 192 24.95 -18.77 12.77
CA LYS A 192 25.01 -17.47 12.11
C LYS A 192 23.63 -16.80 12.10
N THR A 193 23.63 -15.50 12.37
CA THR A 193 22.43 -14.66 12.29
C THR A 193 22.38 -13.95 10.93
N PHE A 194 21.21 -14.00 10.31
CA PHE A 194 20.92 -13.44 9.00
C PHE A 194 19.87 -12.35 9.09
N SER A 195 19.98 -11.36 8.22
CA SER A 195 19.01 -10.27 8.11
C SER A 195 18.06 -10.55 6.93
N THR A 196 16.77 -10.67 7.21
CA THR A 196 15.71 -10.79 6.21
C THR A 196 15.08 -9.42 5.96
N THR A 197 14.57 -9.20 4.75
CA THR A 197 13.90 -7.96 4.38
C THR A 197 12.53 -8.26 3.81
N HIS A 198 11.59 -7.32 4.02
CA HIS A 198 10.19 -7.44 3.64
C HIS A 198 9.71 -6.09 3.11
N THR A 199 9.38 -6.02 1.82
CA THR A 199 8.90 -4.80 1.16
C THR A 199 7.61 -5.10 0.42
N TRP A 200 6.60 -4.25 0.57
CA TRP A 200 5.34 -4.34 -0.17
C TRP A 200 5.20 -3.15 -1.11
N GLU A 201 5.46 -3.37 -2.38
CA GLU A 201 5.36 -2.33 -3.41
C GLU A 201 3.91 -2.24 -3.90
N PHE A 202 3.35 -1.04 -3.92
CA PHE A 202 2.02 -0.78 -4.47
C PHE A 202 2.06 -0.84 -6.01
N THR A 203 1.08 -1.49 -6.61
CA THR A 203 0.90 -1.53 -8.07
C THR A 203 -0.42 -0.90 -8.50
N SER A 204 -1.54 -1.25 -7.85
CA SER A 204 -2.87 -0.77 -8.24
C SER A 204 -3.92 -0.95 -7.15
N GLY A 205 -5.08 -0.30 -7.31
CA GLY A 205 -6.22 -0.41 -6.40
C GLY A 205 -6.28 0.71 -5.36
N PHE A 206 -6.91 0.43 -4.22
CA PHE A 206 -7.12 1.41 -3.15
C PHE A 206 -5.79 1.89 -2.56
N SER A 207 -5.64 3.21 -2.44
CA SER A 207 -4.47 3.83 -1.82
C SER A 207 -4.53 3.66 -0.31
N ILE A 208 -3.60 2.88 0.25
CA ILE A 208 -3.45 2.72 1.69
C ILE A 208 -2.73 3.95 2.24
N LYS A 209 -3.21 4.48 3.38
CA LYS A 209 -2.60 5.63 4.04
C LYS A 209 -1.16 5.29 4.47
N LEU A 210 -0.26 6.25 4.29
CA LEU A 210 1.15 6.09 4.67
C LEU A 210 1.24 5.89 6.20
N GLY A 211 2.04 4.91 6.63
CA GLY A 211 2.25 4.61 8.04
C GLY A 211 1.19 3.69 8.68
N GLU A 212 0.16 3.27 7.94
CA GLU A 212 -0.71 2.17 8.38
C GLU A 212 0.08 0.89 8.55
N THR A 213 -0.21 0.15 9.62
CA THR A 213 0.47 -1.09 9.97
C THR A 213 -0.50 -2.22 10.26
N ALA A 214 -0.06 -3.44 9.94
CA ALA A 214 -0.77 -4.68 10.26
C ALA A 214 0.23 -5.84 10.27
N ASP A 215 -0.08 -6.90 10.99
CA ASP A 215 0.81 -8.04 11.15
C ASP A 215 0.38 -9.18 10.23
N PHE A 216 1.32 -9.67 9.40
CA PHE A 216 1.06 -10.75 8.44
C PHE A 216 2.16 -11.81 8.43
N GLY A 217 1.77 -13.05 8.12
CA GLY A 217 2.71 -14.06 7.65
C GLY A 217 3.36 -13.62 6.33
N VAL A 218 4.62 -13.95 6.12
CA VAL A 218 5.38 -13.53 4.93
C VAL A 218 5.75 -14.71 4.02
N PRO A 219 5.90 -14.51 2.70
CA PRO A 219 6.41 -15.53 1.81
C PRO A 219 7.88 -15.87 2.10
N GLY A 220 8.17 -17.17 2.07
CA GLY A 220 9.50 -17.77 2.16
C GLY A 220 9.67 -18.90 1.15
N VAL A 221 10.61 -19.83 1.42
CA VAL A 221 10.93 -20.94 0.49
C VAL A 221 10.95 -22.27 1.22
N ALA A 222 10.21 -23.24 0.68
CA ALA A 222 10.21 -24.63 1.12
C ALA A 222 10.24 -25.54 -0.10
N GLU A 223 11.10 -26.56 -0.09
CA GLU A 223 11.23 -27.53 -1.21
C GLU A 223 11.39 -26.86 -2.57
N ASP A 224 12.29 -25.87 -2.67
CA ASP A 224 12.54 -25.08 -3.88
C ASP A 224 11.33 -24.30 -4.43
N LYS A 225 10.25 -24.16 -3.65
CA LYS A 225 9.04 -23.43 -4.03
C LYS A 225 8.77 -22.30 -3.07
N VAL A 226 8.21 -21.21 -3.61
CA VAL A 226 7.65 -20.15 -2.78
C VAL A 226 6.53 -20.74 -1.94
N SER A 227 6.50 -20.42 -0.65
CA SER A 227 5.43 -20.80 0.27
C SER A 227 5.18 -19.66 1.25
N VAL A 228 4.06 -19.68 1.99
CA VAL A 228 3.86 -18.73 3.10
C VAL A 228 4.45 -19.36 4.36
N GLU A 229 5.44 -18.70 4.94
CA GLU A 229 5.99 -19.10 6.23
C GLU A 229 5.02 -18.65 7.34
N ALA A 230 4.28 -19.60 7.90
CA ALA A 230 3.29 -19.32 8.95
C ALA A 230 3.91 -18.84 10.27
N THR A 231 5.23 -18.99 10.45
CA THR A 231 5.95 -18.72 11.69
C THR A 231 6.48 -17.30 11.81
N GLU A 232 6.81 -16.65 10.68
CA GLU A 232 7.32 -15.27 10.70
C GLU A 232 6.16 -14.30 10.48
N THR A 233 5.80 -13.57 11.53
CA THR A 233 4.84 -12.47 11.45
C THR A 233 5.59 -11.15 11.42
N VAL A 234 5.41 -10.38 10.35
CA VAL A 234 6.10 -9.09 10.16
C VAL A 234 5.07 -7.96 10.09
N GLN A 235 5.41 -6.85 10.73
CA GLN A 235 4.64 -5.62 10.60
C GLN A 235 4.77 -5.07 9.18
N TYR A 236 3.67 -5.17 8.43
CA TYR A 236 3.44 -4.41 7.20
C TYR A 236 3.55 -2.93 7.51
N LYS A 237 4.30 -2.21 6.65
CA LYS A 237 4.37 -0.75 6.66
C LYS A 237 4.23 -0.25 5.24
N THR A 238 3.16 0.49 4.97
CA THR A 238 2.96 1.11 3.65
C THR A 238 4.16 1.98 3.28
N GLY A 239 4.76 1.75 2.11
CA GLY A 239 5.81 2.60 1.55
C GLY A 239 7.18 2.46 2.23
N SER A 240 7.43 1.38 2.96
CA SER A 240 8.73 1.13 3.60
C SER A 240 9.11 -0.35 3.56
N SER A 241 10.40 -0.62 3.73
CA SER A 241 10.92 -1.97 3.99
C SER A 241 10.97 -2.20 5.50
N THR A 242 10.62 -3.42 5.92
CA THR A 242 10.84 -3.92 7.27
C THR A 242 12.00 -4.92 7.23
N THR A 243 12.80 -4.96 8.29
CA THR A 243 13.92 -5.89 8.43
C THR A 243 13.67 -6.76 9.67
N SER A 244 13.86 -8.06 9.54
CA SER A 244 13.86 -9.01 10.65
C SER A 244 15.21 -9.73 10.69
N THR A 245 15.44 -10.50 11.75
CA THR A 245 16.64 -11.35 11.87
C THR A 245 16.26 -12.78 12.18
N THR A 246 16.91 -13.72 11.51
CA THR A 246 16.79 -15.15 11.80
C THR A 246 18.15 -15.72 12.18
N THR A 247 18.22 -16.49 13.25
CA THR A 247 19.43 -17.21 13.67
C THR A 247 19.29 -18.66 13.26
N GLN A 248 20.28 -19.17 12.52
CA GLN A 248 20.34 -20.55 12.09
C GLN A 248 21.58 -21.21 12.69
N TRP A 249 21.38 -22.40 13.24
CA TRP A 249 22.45 -23.16 13.87
C TRP A 249 22.37 -24.64 13.54
N LYS A 250 23.50 -25.34 13.65
CA LYS A 250 23.60 -26.78 13.45
C LYS A 250 24.77 -27.36 14.21
N ASP A 251 24.51 -28.44 14.94
CA ASP A 251 25.54 -29.29 15.52
C ASP A 251 25.94 -30.38 14.51
N VAL A 252 27.25 -30.55 14.32
CA VAL A 252 27.84 -31.48 13.36
C VAL A 252 28.83 -32.40 14.10
N PRO A 253 28.44 -33.65 14.39
CA PRO A 253 29.38 -34.64 14.90
C PRO A 253 30.31 -35.07 13.76
N VAL A 254 31.61 -35.06 14.03
CA VAL A 254 32.64 -35.46 13.06
C VAL A 254 33.54 -36.54 13.64
N THR A 255 34.05 -37.40 12.77
CA THR A 255 34.92 -38.51 13.13
C THR A 255 36.04 -38.61 12.12
N ALA A 256 37.27 -38.40 12.57
CA ALA A 256 38.47 -38.53 11.76
C ALA A 256 39.16 -39.86 12.08
N LYS A 257 39.31 -40.72 11.07
CA LYS A 257 40.09 -41.97 11.17
C LYS A 257 41.56 -41.65 11.41
N ALA A 258 42.32 -42.66 11.84
CA ALA A 258 43.77 -42.57 11.95
C ALA A 258 44.38 -42.05 10.64
N HIS A 259 45.32 -41.10 10.75
CA HIS A 259 46.03 -40.48 9.62
C HIS A 259 45.10 -39.90 8.56
N SER A 260 44.04 -39.22 9.00
CA SER A 260 43.08 -38.58 8.10
C SER A 260 42.71 -37.18 8.56
N LYS A 261 42.21 -36.38 7.62
CA LYS A 261 41.63 -35.06 7.86
C LYS A 261 40.17 -35.08 7.44
N VAL A 262 39.31 -34.47 8.25
CA VAL A 262 37.90 -34.26 7.98
C VAL A 262 37.59 -32.77 8.01
N THR A 263 36.94 -32.26 6.98
CA THR A 263 36.45 -30.88 6.91
C THR A 263 34.94 -30.90 6.81
N ALA A 264 34.24 -30.16 7.67
CA ALA A 264 32.80 -29.95 7.53
C ALA A 264 32.54 -28.48 7.22
N THR A 265 31.72 -28.24 6.19
CA THR A 265 31.27 -26.92 5.79
C THR A 265 29.75 -26.89 5.79
N THR A 266 29.17 -26.00 6.60
CA THR A 266 27.72 -25.81 6.67
C THR A 266 27.34 -24.57 5.89
N THR A 267 26.42 -24.71 4.94
CA THR A 267 25.90 -23.66 4.07
C THR A 267 24.39 -23.53 4.20
N ILE A 268 23.86 -22.38 3.82
CA ILE A 268 22.43 -22.07 3.73
C ILE A 268 22.16 -21.34 2.43
N THR A 269 20.98 -21.53 1.85
CA THR A 269 20.60 -20.86 0.61
C THR A 269 19.90 -19.53 0.92
N ARG A 270 20.49 -18.41 0.49
CA ARG A 270 19.84 -17.10 0.47
C ARG A 270 19.04 -16.94 -0.82
N SER A 271 17.77 -16.56 -0.71
CA SER A 271 16.87 -16.35 -1.86
C SER A 271 16.21 -14.98 -1.83
N ASN A 272 16.22 -14.30 -2.97
CA ASN A 272 15.43 -13.09 -3.18
C ASN A 272 14.08 -13.48 -3.81
N LEU A 273 12.98 -13.01 -3.25
CA LEU A 273 11.62 -13.37 -3.64
C LEU A 273 10.90 -12.18 -4.25
N ALA A 274 10.03 -12.44 -5.22
CA ALA A 274 9.05 -11.51 -5.74
C ALA A 274 7.69 -12.22 -5.84
N VAL A 275 6.71 -11.79 -5.05
CA VAL A 275 5.41 -12.47 -4.92
C VAL A 275 4.26 -11.47 -5.06
N PRO A 276 3.42 -11.56 -6.10
CA PRO A 276 2.25 -10.70 -6.19
C PRO A 276 1.31 -10.91 -5.00
N TYR A 277 0.70 -9.84 -4.50
CA TYR A 277 -0.24 -9.91 -3.39
C TYR A 277 -1.49 -9.04 -3.63
N THR A 278 -2.54 -9.33 -2.86
CA THR A 278 -3.72 -8.48 -2.70
C THR A 278 -3.98 -8.25 -1.21
N ILE A 279 -3.97 -7.00 -0.78
CA ILE A 279 -4.43 -6.55 0.54
C ILE A 279 -5.91 -6.21 0.43
N TYR A 280 -6.67 -6.64 1.43
CA TYR A 280 -8.09 -6.34 1.60
C TYR A 280 -8.25 -5.40 2.79
N LEU A 281 -8.96 -4.29 2.57
CA LEU A 281 -9.27 -3.31 3.59
C LEU A 281 -10.77 -3.22 3.77
N LYS A 282 -11.21 -2.96 5.01
CA LYS A 282 -12.62 -2.74 5.35
C LYS A 282 -12.83 -1.34 5.89
N SER A 283 -13.92 -0.69 5.47
CA SER A 283 -14.39 0.54 6.12
C SER A 283 -14.79 0.22 7.55
N LYS A 284 -14.25 0.95 8.53
CA LYS A 284 -14.68 0.79 9.93
C LYS A 284 -16.15 1.21 10.14
N ALA A 285 -16.66 2.09 9.28
CA ALA A 285 -18.02 2.61 9.39
C ALA A 285 -19.06 1.67 8.75
N THR A 286 -18.74 1.05 7.62
CA THR A 286 -19.73 0.29 6.83
C THR A 286 -19.40 -1.19 6.66
N GLY A 287 -18.16 -1.60 6.94
CA GLY A 287 -17.66 -2.94 6.63
C GLY A 287 -17.41 -3.19 5.14
N ALA A 288 -17.63 -2.19 4.28
CA ALA A 288 -17.40 -2.32 2.84
C ALA A 288 -15.93 -2.63 2.54
N GLU A 289 -15.70 -3.61 1.66
CA GLU A 289 -14.36 -4.12 1.34
C GLU A 289 -13.80 -3.46 0.07
N VAL A 290 -12.52 -3.10 0.11
CA VAL A 290 -11.74 -2.64 -1.04
C VAL A 290 -10.41 -3.37 -1.09
N THR A 291 -9.81 -3.41 -2.27
CA THR A 291 -8.54 -4.11 -2.47
C THR A 291 -7.43 -3.20 -2.95
N SER A 292 -6.22 -3.47 -2.48
CA SER A 292 -4.97 -2.90 -2.98
C SER A 292 -4.06 -4.04 -3.41
N SER A 293 -3.42 -3.94 -4.57
CA SER A 293 -2.57 -5.00 -5.12
C SER A 293 -1.16 -4.50 -5.35
N GLY A 294 -0.21 -5.43 -5.26
CA GLY A 294 1.20 -5.10 -5.28
C GLY A 294 2.11 -6.29 -5.49
N ILE A 295 3.41 -6.04 -5.34
CA ILE A 295 4.45 -7.07 -5.35
C ILE A 295 5.18 -7.02 -4.00
N TYR A 296 5.20 -8.16 -3.32
CA TYR A 296 6.04 -8.38 -2.16
C TYR A 296 7.44 -8.74 -2.63
N LYS A 297 8.45 -8.10 -2.06
CA LYS A 297 9.85 -8.44 -2.24
C LYS A 297 10.45 -8.78 -0.89
N GLY A 298 11.17 -9.89 -0.83
CA GLY A 298 11.83 -10.25 0.42
C GLY A 298 13.06 -11.13 0.24
N VAL A 299 13.80 -11.28 1.34
CA VAL A 299 14.97 -12.15 1.44
C VAL A 299 14.65 -13.27 2.41
N ALA A 300 14.79 -14.52 1.95
CA ALA A 300 14.58 -15.72 2.76
C ALA A 300 15.86 -16.57 2.83
N PHE A 301 16.05 -17.30 3.92
CA PHE A 301 17.16 -18.22 4.13
C PHE A 301 16.60 -19.61 4.43
N TRP A 302 17.00 -20.59 3.63
CA TRP A 302 16.42 -21.94 3.69
C TRP A 302 17.45 -22.99 3.26
N ASP A 303 17.11 -24.28 3.37
CA ASP A 303 17.93 -25.40 2.90
C ASP A 303 19.36 -25.41 3.48
N THR A 304 19.44 -25.48 4.81
CA THR A 304 20.71 -25.63 5.51
C THR A 304 21.32 -27.01 5.24
N ARG A 305 22.49 -27.04 4.61
CA ARG A 305 23.22 -28.26 4.24
C ARG A 305 24.59 -28.29 4.89
N THR A 306 25.09 -29.50 5.15
CA THR A 306 26.46 -29.71 5.63
C THR A 306 27.15 -30.67 4.68
N GLN A 307 28.25 -30.23 4.10
CA GLN A 307 29.17 -31.08 3.34
C GLN A 307 30.29 -31.53 4.28
N ILE A 308 30.61 -32.82 4.27
CA ILE A 308 31.73 -33.41 5.02
C ILE A 308 32.66 -34.07 4.01
N ASP A 309 33.89 -33.57 3.95
CA ASP A 309 34.94 -34.09 3.09
C ASP A 309 36.03 -34.76 3.95
N SER A 310 36.49 -35.95 3.56
CA SER A 310 37.55 -36.69 4.25
C SER A 310 38.68 -37.03 3.30
N GLU A 311 39.92 -36.80 3.73
CA GLU A 311 41.14 -37.11 2.98
C GLU A 311 42.17 -37.83 3.86
N ILE A 312 42.93 -38.74 3.26
CA ILE A 312 44.07 -39.41 3.91
C ILE A 312 45.26 -38.46 3.86
N ILE A 313 46.03 -38.40 4.95
CA ILE A 313 47.23 -37.57 5.11
C ILE A 313 48.49 -38.36 4.79
#